data_AF-A0A1M6W248-F1
#
_entry.id   AF-A0A1M6W248-F1
#
_cell.length_a   1.000
_cell.length_b   1.000
_cell.length_c   1.000
_cell.angle_alpha   90.00
_cell.angle_beta   90.00
_cell.angle_gamma   90.00
#
_symmetry.space_group_name_H-M   'P 1'
#
loop_
_entity.id
_entity.type
_entity.pdbx_description
1 polymer ?
#
loop_
_entity_poly.entity_id
_entity_poly.type
_entity_poly.pdbx_seq_one_letter_code
_entity_poly.pdbx_strand_id
1 'polypeptide(L)'
;MEREMTDNSQPKGLAARILGEQPTGLQKTFFWLMILSLTLWPLLFFVSLFFFDAPIRTTVDEISRWGMVLTIWLYPLYLLPLMRSWFQLSKCLRATWLFYLCPLIPIIIFFSFVELASSEYAAKKPKGYDPATFERLNESFAKDINHVYFYNEILEDANPKTFRALDEDYSADSRHVWYRKDIIEGANPQTFVAPEKNNSLDISIDLAHDDHDYYNQNNPLHVADMGSFKRIDGSWAVDRQNVYYIGLEAEIGKDIVPIGDFRTFRVLNDFYAADAKYVYYKNKVVEGADPKTFVVLDGGNDYGQDKNRVYYQDCGTTIRNLDALKHRNMGNGLYETFHTDGKTVYNPELMAMPVGTDFSTIHRVERYRDWYADKNRVYYENRLLPEANPQAFKVFPIHYVSKDYVSNNNKDFDYSYDGNRVYYRDSLMHGVDVASFICGYDYVDSISFAFDKNRYYQGRPNPRLEKLRQGKCRVDSE
;
A
#
# COMPACT_ATOMS: atom_id res chain seq x y z
N MET A 1 -69.44 -12.25 44.40
CA MET A 1 -69.24 -11.02 43.59
C MET A 1 -67.91 -11.18 42.87
N GLU A 2 -67.89 -12.09 41.91
CA GLU A 2 -66.73 -12.34 41.03
C GLU A 2 -66.69 -11.23 39.98
N ARG A 3 -65.61 -10.44 39.97
CA ARG A 3 -65.24 -9.63 38.82
C ARG A 3 -64.40 -10.52 37.91
N GLU A 4 -65.02 -11.08 36.89
CA GLU A 4 -64.31 -11.55 35.71
C GLU A 4 -63.58 -10.35 35.10
N MET A 5 -62.24 -10.37 35.16
CA MET A 5 -61.40 -9.55 34.30
C MET A 5 -61.47 -10.14 32.89
N THR A 6 -62.40 -9.64 32.08
CA THR A 6 -62.40 -9.88 30.64
C THR A 6 -61.19 -9.16 30.03
N ASP A 7 -60.12 -9.91 29.75
CA ASP A 7 -59.09 -9.49 28.81
C ASP A 7 -59.73 -9.39 27.41
N ASN A 8 -60.24 -8.20 27.10
CA ASN A 8 -60.86 -7.90 25.82
C ASN A 8 -59.78 -7.45 24.82
N SER A 9 -58.81 -8.33 24.53
CA SER A 9 -57.91 -8.13 23.40
C SER A 9 -58.56 -8.68 22.14
N GLN A 10 -59.37 -7.85 21.47
CA GLN A 10 -59.84 -8.18 20.11
C GLN A 10 -58.65 -8.62 19.24
N PRO A 11 -58.79 -9.69 18.42
CA PRO A 11 -57.68 -10.20 17.64
C PRO A 11 -57.14 -9.10 16.74
N LYS A 12 -55.91 -8.65 17.03
CA LYS A 12 -55.24 -7.63 16.23
C LYS A 12 -55.17 -8.13 14.79
N GLY A 13 -55.75 -7.36 13.86
CA GLY A 13 -55.67 -7.68 12.44
C GLY A 13 -54.22 -7.79 11.96
N LEU A 14 -53.97 -8.52 10.87
CA LEU A 14 -52.61 -8.85 10.40
C LEU A 14 -51.68 -7.62 10.28
N ALA A 15 -52.17 -6.53 9.70
CA ALA A 15 -51.42 -5.28 9.60
C ALA A 15 -51.00 -4.72 10.96
N ALA A 16 -51.87 -4.80 11.98
CA ALA A 16 -51.56 -4.33 13.34
C ALA A 16 -50.53 -5.23 14.06
N ARG A 17 -50.51 -6.53 13.75
CA ARG A 17 -49.48 -7.46 14.27
C ARG A 17 -48.11 -7.17 13.67
N ILE A 18 -48.06 -6.89 12.36
CA ILE A 18 -46.81 -6.61 11.64
C ILE A 18 -46.25 -5.23 11.99
N LEU A 19 -47.10 -4.20 12.05
CA LEU A 19 -46.69 -2.83 12.39
C LEU A 19 -46.42 -2.63 13.89
N GLY A 20 -46.93 -3.54 14.74
CA GLY A 20 -46.77 -3.53 16.21
C GLY A 20 -47.89 -2.80 16.96
N GLU A 21 -48.68 -1.96 16.28
CA GLU A 21 -49.81 -1.22 16.86
C GLU A 21 -50.97 -1.08 15.84
N GLN A 22 -52.11 -0.54 16.28
CA GLN A 22 -53.29 -0.36 15.43
C GLN A 22 -53.11 0.80 14.43
N PRO A 23 -53.08 0.54 13.10
CA PRO A 23 -53.02 1.59 12.09
C PRO A 23 -54.40 2.24 11.87
N THR A 24 -54.42 3.48 11.36
CA THR A 24 -55.67 4.11 10.90
C THR A 24 -56.23 3.42 9.64
N GLY A 25 -57.48 3.71 9.28
CA GLY A 25 -58.10 3.18 8.06
C GLY A 25 -57.25 3.44 6.81
N LEU A 26 -56.74 4.67 6.65
CA LEU A 26 -55.87 5.06 5.53
C LEU A 26 -54.52 4.32 5.55
N GLN A 27 -53.89 4.19 6.72
CA GLN A 27 -52.63 3.46 6.88
C GLN A 27 -52.81 1.95 6.60
N LYS A 28 -53.96 1.38 6.95
CA LYS A 28 -54.31 -0.01 6.63
C LYS A 28 -54.49 -0.22 5.13
N THR A 29 -55.16 0.72 4.45
CA THR A 29 -55.28 0.69 2.97
C THR A 29 -53.91 0.78 2.32
N PHE A 30 -53.06 1.72 2.77
CA PHE A 30 -51.69 1.85 2.27
C PHE A 30 -50.84 0.60 2.52
N PHE A 31 -50.96 -0.02 3.71
CA PHE A 31 -50.29 -1.28 4.02
C PHE A 31 -50.61 -2.35 2.98
N TRP A 32 -51.89 -2.54 2.66
CA TRP A 32 -52.30 -3.53 1.67
C TRP A 32 -51.89 -3.17 0.24
N LEU A 33 -51.83 -1.89 -0.11
CA LEU A 33 -51.26 -1.45 -1.39
C LEU A 33 -49.78 -1.82 -1.51
N MET A 34 -49.00 -1.69 -0.43
CA MET A 34 -47.60 -2.13 -0.40
C MET A 34 -47.47 -3.65 -0.48
N ILE A 35 -48.35 -4.42 0.14
CA ILE A 35 -48.35 -5.88 -0.05
C ILE A 35 -48.71 -6.25 -1.49
N LEU A 36 -49.67 -5.53 -2.10
CA LEU A 36 -50.07 -5.75 -3.48
C LEU A 36 -48.93 -5.49 -4.46
N SER A 37 -48.01 -4.54 -4.18
CA SER A 37 -46.86 -4.29 -5.05
C SER A 37 -45.94 -5.51 -5.19
N LEU A 38 -45.91 -6.42 -4.22
CA LEU A 38 -45.17 -7.68 -4.30
C LEU A 38 -45.68 -8.62 -5.40
N THR A 39 -46.90 -8.41 -5.91
CA THR A 39 -47.41 -9.18 -7.07
C THR A 39 -46.66 -8.86 -8.36
N LEU A 40 -46.04 -7.67 -8.45
CA LEU A 40 -45.21 -7.25 -9.59
C LEU A 40 -43.74 -7.64 -9.42
N TRP A 41 -43.33 -8.03 -8.20
CA TRP A 41 -41.94 -8.38 -7.90
C TRP A 41 -41.38 -9.52 -8.77
N PRO A 42 -42.09 -10.63 -9.04
CA PRO A 42 -41.55 -11.71 -9.86
C PRO A 42 -41.16 -11.25 -11.28
N LEU A 43 -41.91 -10.30 -11.84
CA LEU A 43 -41.61 -9.72 -13.15
C LEU A 43 -40.32 -8.88 -13.09
N LEU A 44 -40.18 -8.02 -12.08
CA LEU A 44 -38.97 -7.20 -11.89
C LEU A 44 -37.73 -8.07 -11.62
N PHE A 45 -37.90 -9.11 -10.80
CA PHE A 45 -36.85 -10.10 -10.56
C PHE A 45 -36.41 -10.76 -11.87
N PHE A 46 -37.36 -11.25 -12.67
CA PHE A 46 -37.04 -11.89 -13.95
C PHE A 46 -36.30 -10.95 -14.92
N VAL A 47 -36.76 -9.70 -15.05
CA VAL A 47 -36.08 -8.69 -15.89
C VAL A 47 -34.66 -8.40 -15.39
N SER A 48 -34.46 -8.36 -14.08
CA SER A 48 -33.14 -8.09 -13.51
C SER A 48 -32.10 -9.18 -13.83
N LEU A 49 -32.51 -10.42 -14.10
CA LEU A 49 -31.59 -11.52 -14.46
C LEU A 49 -30.77 -11.21 -15.73
N PHE A 50 -31.35 -10.50 -16.70
CA PHE A 50 -30.63 -10.11 -17.91
C PHE A 50 -29.46 -9.15 -17.63
N PHE A 51 -29.53 -8.35 -16.56
CA PHE A 51 -28.42 -7.49 -16.16
C PHE A 51 -27.28 -8.27 -15.50
N PHE A 52 -27.58 -9.43 -14.90
CA PHE A 52 -26.59 -10.31 -14.28
C PHE A 52 -25.90 -11.24 -15.29
N ASP A 53 -26.57 -11.54 -16.40
CA ASP A 53 -26.01 -12.34 -17.50
C ASP A 53 -24.93 -11.59 -18.30
N ALA A 54 -24.94 -10.26 -18.27
CA ALA A 54 -23.86 -9.47 -18.87
C ALA A 54 -22.50 -9.77 -18.19
N PRO A 55 -21.36 -9.56 -18.85
CA PRO A 55 -20.06 -9.59 -18.18
C PRO A 55 -19.90 -8.35 -17.27
N ILE A 56 -19.27 -8.52 -16.11
CA ILE A 56 -18.82 -7.40 -15.26
C ILE A 56 -17.54 -6.86 -15.89
N ARG A 57 -17.56 -5.60 -16.33
CA ARG A 57 -16.40 -4.94 -16.94
C ARG A 57 -15.85 -3.85 -16.03
N THR A 58 -16.67 -3.35 -15.12
CA THR A 58 -16.31 -2.29 -14.18
C THR A 58 -16.90 -2.55 -12.80
N THR A 59 -16.27 -1.97 -11.78
CA THR A 59 -16.76 -1.79 -10.41
C THR A 59 -18.12 -1.09 -10.42
N VAL A 60 -18.38 -0.18 -11.36
CA VAL A 60 -19.70 0.44 -11.50
C VAL A 60 -20.75 -0.62 -11.87
N ASP A 61 -20.46 -1.52 -12.82
CA ASP A 61 -21.36 -2.62 -13.17
C ASP A 61 -21.63 -3.53 -11.94
N GLU A 62 -20.58 -3.82 -11.17
CA GLU A 62 -20.68 -4.64 -9.97
C GLU A 62 -21.53 -3.95 -8.87
N ILE A 63 -21.25 -2.69 -8.57
CA ILE A 63 -22.00 -1.89 -7.59
C ILE A 63 -23.46 -1.78 -8.02
N SER A 64 -23.74 -1.53 -9.30
CA SER A 64 -25.10 -1.45 -9.82
C SER A 64 -25.84 -2.79 -9.69
N ARG A 65 -25.18 -3.94 -9.87
CA ARG A 65 -25.76 -5.26 -9.59
C ARG A 65 -26.11 -5.44 -8.12
N TRP A 66 -25.21 -5.10 -7.21
CA TRP A 66 -25.51 -5.13 -5.78
C TRP A 66 -26.69 -4.20 -5.42
N GLY A 67 -26.77 -3.05 -6.07
CA GLY A 67 -27.92 -2.16 -5.99
C GLY A 67 -29.23 -2.81 -6.43
N MET A 68 -29.21 -3.57 -7.53
CA MET A 68 -30.38 -4.34 -7.99
C MET A 68 -30.75 -5.49 -7.05
N VAL A 69 -29.78 -6.23 -6.50
CA VAL A 69 -30.04 -7.26 -5.49
C VAL A 69 -30.72 -6.64 -4.28
N LEU A 70 -30.18 -5.52 -3.79
CA LEU A 70 -30.72 -4.81 -2.64
C LEU A 70 -32.12 -4.27 -2.91
N THR A 71 -32.39 -3.68 -4.07
CA THR A 71 -33.64 -2.95 -4.33
C THR A 71 -34.75 -3.80 -4.96
N ILE A 72 -34.39 -4.90 -5.64
CA ILE A 72 -35.32 -5.80 -6.33
C ILE A 72 -35.34 -7.15 -5.63
N TRP A 73 -34.23 -7.88 -5.55
CA TRP A 73 -34.24 -9.29 -5.11
C TRP A 73 -34.63 -9.42 -3.64
N LEU A 74 -34.06 -8.57 -2.79
CA LEU A 74 -34.31 -8.58 -1.35
C LEU A 74 -35.59 -7.81 -0.96
N TYR A 75 -36.26 -7.13 -1.89
CA TYR A 75 -37.44 -6.29 -1.61
C TYR A 75 -38.53 -7.01 -0.79
N PRO A 76 -38.93 -8.26 -1.11
CA PRO A 76 -39.92 -8.98 -0.30
C PRO A 76 -39.48 -9.27 1.13
N LEU A 77 -38.16 -9.38 1.37
CA LEU A 77 -37.60 -9.70 2.68
C LEU A 77 -37.61 -8.49 3.62
N TYR A 78 -37.23 -7.31 3.12
CA TYR A 78 -37.15 -6.11 3.96
C TYR A 78 -38.36 -5.20 3.89
N LEU A 79 -39.33 -5.39 2.98
CA LEU A 79 -40.53 -4.53 2.89
C LEU A 79 -41.29 -4.44 4.22
N LEU A 80 -41.59 -5.56 4.86
CA LEU A 80 -42.32 -5.58 6.12
C LEU A 80 -41.54 -4.95 7.29
N PRO A 81 -40.24 -5.28 7.50
CA PRO A 81 -39.39 -4.54 8.42
C PRO A 81 -39.33 -3.03 8.16
N LEU A 82 -39.19 -2.62 6.89
CA LEU A 82 -39.13 -1.22 6.49
C LEU A 82 -40.42 -0.49 6.85
N MET A 83 -41.57 -1.07 6.51
CA MET A 83 -42.89 -0.52 6.84
C MET A 83 -43.09 -0.40 8.35
N ARG A 84 -42.68 -1.41 9.13
CA ARG A 84 -42.75 -1.36 10.59
C ARG A 84 -41.88 -0.23 11.15
N SER A 85 -40.63 -0.13 10.72
CA SER A 85 -39.70 0.91 11.18
C SER A 85 -40.20 2.32 10.87
N TRP A 86 -40.68 2.54 9.64
CA TRP A 86 -41.25 3.83 9.23
C TRP A 86 -42.55 4.17 9.95
N PHE A 87 -43.40 3.17 10.22
CA PHE A 87 -44.62 3.36 11.01
C PHE A 87 -44.28 3.82 12.43
N GLN A 88 -43.34 3.14 13.08
CA GLN A 88 -42.88 3.50 14.43
C GLN A 88 -42.20 4.88 14.45
N LEU A 89 -41.36 5.19 13.46
CA LEU A 89 -40.73 6.50 13.32
C LEU A 89 -41.76 7.62 13.15
N SER A 90 -42.79 7.41 12.33
CA SER A 90 -43.87 8.39 12.11
C SER A 90 -44.64 8.71 13.39
N LYS A 91 -44.78 7.74 14.30
CA LYS A 91 -45.40 7.90 15.62
C LYS A 91 -44.49 8.65 16.58
N CYS A 92 -43.22 8.23 16.66
CA CYS A 92 -42.20 8.85 17.51
C CYS A 92 -42.07 10.36 17.22
N LEU A 93 -42.02 10.72 15.93
CA LEU A 93 -41.89 12.11 15.48
C LEU A 93 -43.23 12.86 15.38
N ARG A 94 -44.35 12.22 15.72
CA ARG A 94 -45.73 12.76 15.56
C ARG A 94 -46.01 13.28 14.14
N ALA A 95 -45.38 12.68 13.14
CA ALA A 95 -45.41 13.06 11.75
C ALA A 95 -45.94 11.88 10.91
N THR A 96 -47.26 11.71 10.88
CA THR A 96 -47.92 10.56 10.23
C THR A 96 -47.68 10.48 8.73
N TRP A 97 -47.39 11.61 8.08
CA TRP A 97 -47.06 11.69 6.66
C TRP A 97 -45.77 10.91 6.31
N LEU A 98 -44.82 10.78 7.25
CA LEU A 98 -43.57 10.05 7.04
C LEU A 98 -43.80 8.61 6.63
N PHE A 99 -44.76 7.91 7.24
CA PHE A 99 -45.05 6.51 6.93
C PHE A 99 -45.30 6.26 5.43
N TYR A 100 -45.94 7.23 4.75
CA TYR A 100 -46.26 7.13 3.33
C TYR A 100 -45.05 7.35 2.40
N LEU A 101 -43.91 7.79 2.93
CA LEU A 101 -42.66 7.93 2.18
C LEU A 101 -41.83 6.64 2.18
N CYS A 102 -42.17 5.62 2.98
CA CYS A 102 -41.40 4.38 3.01
C CYS A 102 -41.13 3.73 1.64
N PRO A 103 -42.05 3.76 0.63
CA PRO A 103 -41.73 3.25 -0.71
C PRO A 103 -40.70 4.09 -1.47
N LEU A 104 -40.50 5.36 -1.10
CA LEU A 104 -39.49 6.20 -1.75
C LEU A 104 -38.08 5.73 -1.44
N ILE A 105 -37.83 5.03 -0.34
CA ILE A 105 -36.48 4.58 0.04
C ILE A 105 -35.88 3.61 -0.99
N PRO A 106 -36.49 2.47 -1.31
CA PRO A 106 -35.96 1.58 -2.34
C PRO A 106 -35.94 2.24 -3.73
N ILE A 107 -36.87 3.15 -4.01
CA ILE A 107 -36.92 3.93 -5.26
C ILE A 107 -35.71 4.86 -5.37
N ILE A 108 -35.42 5.64 -4.32
CA ILE A 108 -34.27 6.55 -4.26
C ILE A 108 -32.97 5.76 -4.37
N ILE A 109 -32.82 4.67 -3.60
CA ILE A 109 -31.64 3.82 -3.65
C ILE A 109 -31.45 3.28 -5.08
N PHE A 110 -32.49 2.78 -5.73
CA PHE A 110 -32.44 2.30 -7.11
C PHE A 110 -32.00 3.41 -8.07
N PHE A 111 -32.61 4.60 -7.98
CA PHE A 111 -32.25 5.74 -8.83
C PHE A 111 -30.83 6.23 -8.59
N SER A 112 -30.32 6.20 -7.36
CA SER A 112 -28.91 6.52 -7.08
C SER A 112 -27.94 5.56 -7.78
N PHE A 113 -28.27 4.27 -7.87
CA PHE A 113 -27.46 3.31 -8.63
C PHE A 113 -27.56 3.52 -10.15
N VAL A 114 -28.73 3.91 -10.65
CA VAL A 114 -28.92 4.28 -12.07
C VAL A 114 -28.14 5.54 -12.41
N GLU A 115 -28.15 6.54 -11.53
CA GLU A 115 -27.39 7.78 -11.68
C GLU A 115 -25.88 7.52 -11.62
N LEU A 116 -25.41 6.64 -10.72
CA LEU A 116 -24.02 6.20 -10.69
C LEU A 116 -23.61 5.51 -12.00
N ALA A 117 -24.45 4.59 -12.51
CA ALA A 117 -24.22 3.91 -13.78
C ALA A 117 -24.22 4.86 -14.98
N SER A 118 -24.91 6.00 -14.86
CA SER A 118 -25.01 7.03 -15.90
C SER A 118 -24.06 8.21 -15.65
N SER A 119 -23.22 8.13 -14.61
CA SER A 119 -22.34 9.23 -14.20
C SER A 119 -21.30 9.55 -15.27
N GLU A 120 -20.77 10.78 -15.26
CA GLU A 120 -19.64 11.14 -16.12
C GLU A 120 -18.44 10.21 -15.92
N TYR A 121 -18.25 9.69 -14.71
CA TYR A 121 -17.21 8.71 -14.40
C TYR A 121 -17.41 7.40 -15.18
N ALA A 122 -18.62 6.83 -15.16
CA ALA A 122 -18.97 5.62 -15.90
C ALA A 122 -19.02 5.84 -17.43
N ALA A 123 -19.45 7.04 -17.85
CA ALA A 123 -19.60 7.42 -19.25
C ALA A 123 -18.31 7.96 -19.88
N LYS A 124 -17.22 8.14 -19.11
CA LYS A 124 -15.96 8.69 -19.62
C LYS A 124 -15.36 7.75 -20.66
N LYS A 125 -15.07 8.31 -21.83
CA LYS A 125 -14.48 7.59 -22.96
C LYS A 125 -13.26 8.34 -23.50
N PRO A 126 -12.34 7.63 -24.19
CA PRO A 126 -11.19 8.25 -24.83
C PRO A 126 -11.62 9.31 -25.84
N LYS A 127 -10.77 10.31 -26.07
CA LYS A 127 -11.04 11.35 -27.07
C LYS A 127 -10.80 10.80 -28.48
N GLY A 128 -11.75 10.99 -29.39
CA GLY A 128 -11.61 10.59 -30.80
C GLY A 128 -11.81 9.10 -31.08
N TYR A 129 -12.34 8.36 -30.11
CA TYR A 129 -12.71 6.95 -30.26
C TYR A 129 -13.83 6.75 -31.30
N ASP A 130 -13.85 5.57 -31.92
CA ASP A 130 -14.93 5.15 -32.83
C ASP A 130 -16.14 4.63 -32.03
N PRO A 131 -17.30 5.32 -32.04
CA PRO A 131 -18.44 4.94 -31.22
C PRO A 131 -19.14 3.64 -31.66
N ALA A 132 -18.98 3.22 -32.91
CA ALA A 132 -19.66 2.05 -33.45
C ALA A 132 -18.97 0.75 -33.03
N THR A 133 -17.66 0.80 -32.77
CA THR A 133 -16.82 -0.36 -32.47
C THR A 133 -16.19 -0.33 -31.08
N PHE A 134 -16.44 0.74 -30.31
CA PHE A 134 -15.94 0.88 -28.95
C PHE A 134 -16.43 -0.24 -28.03
N GLU A 135 -15.47 -0.88 -27.38
CA GLU A 135 -15.69 -1.94 -26.41
C GLU A 135 -14.82 -1.70 -25.18
N ARG A 136 -15.44 -1.63 -24.01
CA ARG A 136 -14.73 -1.68 -22.72
C ARG A 136 -14.43 -3.14 -22.38
N LEU A 137 -13.17 -3.46 -22.08
CA LEU A 137 -12.74 -4.82 -21.75
C LEU A 137 -12.75 -5.06 -20.24
N ASN A 138 -12.20 -4.12 -19.47
CA ASN A 138 -12.23 -4.07 -18.01
C ASN A 138 -12.12 -2.60 -17.51
N GLU A 139 -11.71 -2.37 -16.27
CA GLU A 139 -11.61 -1.00 -15.73
C GLU A 139 -10.53 -0.19 -16.43
N SER A 140 -9.39 -0.84 -16.67
CA SER A 140 -8.21 -0.20 -17.23
C SER A 140 -8.17 -0.20 -18.74
N PHE A 141 -8.78 -1.16 -19.44
CA PHE A 141 -8.61 -1.35 -20.88
C PHE A 141 -9.92 -1.25 -21.66
N ALA A 142 -9.84 -0.57 -22.80
CA ALA A 142 -10.88 -0.52 -23.81
C ALA A 142 -10.26 -0.57 -25.21
N LYS A 143 -11.05 -0.86 -26.24
CA LYS A 143 -10.58 -0.83 -27.63
C LYS A 143 -11.69 -0.42 -28.58
N ASP A 144 -11.30 0.03 -29.76
CA ASP A 144 -12.17 0.17 -30.92
C ASP A 144 -11.48 -0.44 -32.16
N ILE A 145 -12.01 -0.19 -33.36
CA ILE A 145 -11.43 -0.73 -34.60
C ILE A 145 -10.02 -0.21 -34.91
N ASN A 146 -9.67 0.99 -34.43
CA ASN A 146 -8.43 1.70 -34.76
C ASN A 146 -7.39 1.62 -33.64
N HIS A 147 -7.83 1.65 -32.38
CA HIS A 147 -6.96 1.84 -31.22
C HIS A 147 -7.33 0.94 -30.04
N VAL A 148 -6.33 0.67 -29.21
CA VAL A 148 -6.50 0.17 -27.86
C VAL A 148 -6.22 1.33 -26.90
N TYR A 149 -6.91 1.34 -25.77
CA TYR A 149 -6.84 2.39 -24.77
C TYR A 149 -6.52 1.82 -23.40
N PHE A 150 -5.56 2.45 -22.71
CA PHE A 150 -5.38 2.30 -21.27
C PHE A 150 -5.97 3.53 -20.58
N TYR A 151 -7.01 3.31 -19.79
CA TYR A 151 -8.00 4.26 -19.34
C TYR A 151 -8.60 5.08 -20.48
N ASN A 152 -8.07 6.28 -20.73
CA ASN A 152 -8.57 7.21 -21.74
C ASN A 152 -7.49 7.64 -22.74
N GLU A 153 -6.32 7.00 -22.68
CA GLU A 153 -5.17 7.30 -23.53
C GLU A 153 -4.92 6.13 -24.48
N ILE A 154 -4.44 6.45 -25.68
CA ILE A 154 -4.08 5.43 -26.68
C ILE A 154 -2.89 4.63 -26.12
N LEU A 155 -3.03 3.30 -26.14
CA LEU A 155 -1.94 2.37 -25.89
C LEU A 155 -1.19 2.17 -27.22
N GLU A 156 -0.02 2.78 -27.32
CA GLU A 156 0.79 2.74 -28.53
C GLU A 156 1.24 1.31 -28.86
N ASP A 157 1.42 1.02 -30.16
CA ASP A 157 1.85 -0.27 -30.72
C ASP A 157 0.93 -1.49 -30.49
N ALA A 158 -0.18 -1.30 -29.78
CA ALA A 158 -1.18 -2.34 -29.55
C ALA A 158 -2.05 -2.60 -30.79
N ASN A 159 -2.27 -3.87 -31.12
CA ASN A 159 -3.15 -4.29 -32.20
C ASN A 159 -4.56 -4.62 -31.70
N PRO A 160 -5.59 -3.78 -31.98
CA PRO A 160 -6.94 -3.97 -31.44
C PRO A 160 -7.58 -5.31 -31.80
N LYS A 161 -7.21 -5.89 -32.95
CA LYS A 161 -7.78 -7.15 -33.45
C LYS A 161 -7.35 -8.34 -32.61
N THR A 162 -6.11 -8.34 -32.10
CA THR A 162 -5.55 -9.45 -31.31
C THR A 162 -5.43 -9.13 -29.82
N PHE A 163 -5.81 -7.92 -29.41
CA PHE A 163 -5.66 -7.45 -28.05
C PHE A 163 -6.58 -8.19 -27.07
N ARG A 164 -6.00 -8.59 -25.93
CA ARG A 164 -6.64 -9.21 -24.78
C ARG A 164 -6.17 -8.53 -23.49
N ALA A 165 -7.12 -8.06 -22.69
CA ALA A 165 -6.84 -7.66 -21.32
C ALA A 165 -6.72 -8.93 -20.45
N LEU A 166 -5.63 -9.06 -19.70
CA LEU A 166 -5.38 -10.23 -18.85
C LEU A 166 -5.85 -9.95 -17.41
N ASP A 167 -5.56 -8.75 -16.92
CA ASP A 167 -6.16 -8.16 -15.72
C ASP A 167 -6.18 -6.62 -15.85
N GLU A 168 -6.29 -5.91 -14.72
CA GLU A 168 -6.34 -4.44 -14.69
C GLU A 168 -4.99 -3.76 -14.98
N ASP A 169 -3.88 -4.47 -14.88
CA ASP A 169 -2.55 -3.91 -15.13
C ASP A 169 -1.86 -4.58 -16.32
N TYR A 170 -2.12 -5.86 -16.60
CA TYR A 170 -1.50 -6.63 -17.67
C TYR A 170 -2.42 -6.83 -18.87
N SER A 171 -1.84 -6.71 -20.05
CA SER A 171 -2.51 -7.00 -21.31
C SER A 171 -1.54 -7.57 -22.34
N ALA A 172 -2.07 -8.19 -23.38
CA ALA A 172 -1.26 -8.74 -24.47
C ALA A 172 -1.97 -8.63 -25.80
N ASP A 173 -1.21 -8.67 -26.88
CA ASP A 173 -1.71 -8.88 -28.23
C ASP A 173 -0.94 -10.01 -28.91
N SER A 174 -0.87 -10.04 -30.24
CA SER A 174 -0.11 -11.07 -30.96
C SER A 174 1.41 -10.89 -30.90
N ARG A 175 1.91 -9.72 -30.50
CA ARG A 175 3.32 -9.32 -30.59
C ARG A 175 3.93 -8.86 -29.27
N HIS A 176 3.16 -8.19 -28.41
CA HIS A 176 3.69 -7.65 -27.17
C HIS A 176 2.81 -8.00 -25.97
N VAL A 177 3.42 -7.91 -24.80
CA VAL A 177 2.77 -7.88 -23.49
C VAL A 177 3.05 -6.52 -22.88
N TRP A 178 2.05 -5.93 -22.23
CA TRP A 178 2.17 -4.68 -21.51
C TRP A 178 1.88 -4.85 -20.04
N TYR A 179 2.65 -4.16 -19.22
CA TYR A 179 2.24 -3.75 -17.88
C TYR A 179 1.87 -2.27 -17.93
N ARG A 180 0.58 -1.98 -17.76
CA ARG A 180 -0.06 -0.68 -17.95
C ARG A 180 0.16 -0.17 -19.37
N LYS A 181 1.12 0.74 -19.53
CA LYS A 181 1.49 1.32 -20.84
C LYS A 181 2.86 0.85 -21.33
N ASP A 182 3.63 0.19 -20.47
CA ASP A 182 5.02 -0.18 -20.77
C ASP A 182 5.05 -1.59 -21.35
N ILE A 183 5.76 -1.76 -22.47
CA ILE A 183 6.02 -3.06 -23.08
C ILE A 183 6.97 -3.84 -22.17
N ILE A 184 6.65 -5.12 -21.93
CA ILE A 184 7.52 -6.06 -21.22
C ILE A 184 8.41 -6.74 -22.27
N GLU A 185 9.64 -6.24 -22.40
CA GLU A 185 10.59 -6.74 -23.37
C GLU A 185 10.93 -8.22 -23.13
N GLY A 186 10.87 -9.02 -24.21
CA GLY A 186 11.17 -10.46 -24.16
C GLY A 186 10.03 -11.36 -23.68
N ALA A 187 8.92 -10.80 -23.17
CA ALA A 187 7.77 -11.58 -22.76
C ALA A 187 7.07 -12.25 -23.95
N ASN A 188 6.60 -13.49 -23.77
CA ASN A 188 5.88 -14.24 -24.79
C ASN A 188 4.37 -13.95 -24.73
N PRO A 189 3.80 -13.24 -25.70
CA PRO A 189 2.41 -12.82 -25.66
C PRO A 189 1.41 -13.96 -25.74
N GLN A 190 1.80 -15.17 -26.14
CA GLN A 190 0.89 -16.31 -26.27
C GLN A 190 0.68 -17.04 -24.95
N THR A 191 1.75 -17.18 -24.18
CA THR A 191 1.82 -17.98 -22.94
C THR A 191 1.74 -17.12 -21.68
N PHE A 192 1.80 -15.79 -21.79
CA PHE A 192 1.75 -14.89 -20.65
C PHE A 192 0.48 -15.02 -19.82
N VAL A 193 0.67 -15.10 -18.51
CA VAL A 193 -0.35 -15.22 -17.47
C VAL A 193 -0.10 -14.13 -16.43
N ALA A 194 -1.11 -13.28 -16.22
CA ALA A 194 -1.09 -12.27 -15.17
C ALA A 194 -1.07 -12.91 -13.77
N PRO A 195 -0.59 -12.21 -12.73
CA PRO A 195 -0.47 -12.79 -11.39
C PRO A 195 -1.84 -13.16 -10.81
N GLU A 196 -1.92 -14.30 -10.12
CA GLU A 196 -3.10 -14.63 -9.33
C GLU A 196 -3.15 -13.72 -8.11
N LYS A 197 -4.18 -12.86 -8.01
CA LYS A 197 -4.38 -11.99 -6.84
C LYS A 197 -4.74 -12.85 -5.63
N ASN A 198 -3.74 -13.16 -4.80
CA ASN A 198 -3.99 -13.87 -3.56
C ASN A 198 -4.37 -12.87 -2.46
N ASN A 199 -5.57 -13.02 -1.90
CA ASN A 199 -6.01 -12.27 -0.72
C ASN A 199 -5.28 -12.70 0.58
N SER A 200 -4.18 -13.44 0.48
CA SER A 200 -3.35 -13.80 1.62
C SER A 200 -2.56 -12.59 2.09
N LEU A 201 -2.41 -12.45 3.41
CA LEU A 201 -1.57 -11.44 4.06
C LEU A 201 -0.05 -11.73 3.87
N ASP A 202 0.32 -12.31 2.73
CA ASP A 202 1.70 -12.63 2.38
C ASP A 202 2.40 -11.34 1.93
N ILE A 203 3.63 -11.15 2.39
CA ILE A 203 4.47 -9.98 2.11
C ILE A 203 5.25 -10.20 0.81
N SER A 204 5.08 -11.34 0.15
CA SER A 204 5.70 -11.65 -1.14
C SER A 204 5.02 -10.91 -2.30
N ILE A 205 5.80 -10.63 -3.36
CA ILE A 205 5.26 -10.04 -4.59
C ILE A 205 4.57 -11.11 -5.42
N ASP A 206 3.40 -10.79 -5.96
CA ASP A 206 2.73 -11.61 -6.98
C ASP A 206 3.42 -11.43 -8.34
N LEU A 207 3.90 -12.54 -8.91
CA LEU A 207 4.63 -12.54 -10.18
C LEU A 207 3.73 -12.99 -11.33
N ALA A 208 3.75 -12.21 -12.42
CA ALA A 208 3.27 -12.69 -13.70
C ALA A 208 4.30 -13.67 -14.27
N HIS A 209 3.91 -14.50 -15.24
CA HIS A 209 4.85 -15.42 -15.87
C HIS A 209 4.43 -15.79 -17.28
N ASP A 210 5.39 -16.27 -18.05
CA ASP A 210 5.15 -16.97 -19.30
C ASP A 210 6.02 -18.25 -19.36
N ASP A 211 6.26 -18.77 -20.55
CA ASP A 211 7.12 -19.95 -20.76
C ASP A 211 8.63 -19.63 -20.72
N HIS A 212 9.01 -18.35 -20.69
CA HIS A 212 10.40 -17.88 -20.71
C HIS A 212 10.87 -17.34 -19.35
N ASP A 213 10.00 -16.64 -18.61
CA ASP A 213 10.40 -16.00 -17.35
C ASP A 213 9.22 -15.70 -16.40
N TYR A 214 9.56 -15.17 -15.23
CA TYR A 214 8.66 -14.55 -14.27
C TYR A 214 8.89 -13.04 -14.22
N TYR A 215 7.85 -12.27 -13.91
CA TYR A 215 7.88 -10.81 -13.98
C TYR A 215 7.24 -10.20 -12.74
N ASN A 216 7.92 -9.20 -12.17
CA ASN A 216 7.31 -8.25 -11.26
C ASN A 216 7.02 -6.97 -12.02
N GLN A 217 5.75 -6.68 -12.27
CA GLN A 217 5.34 -5.57 -13.13
C GLN A 217 5.96 -5.77 -14.53
N ASN A 218 6.75 -4.82 -15.00
CA ASN A 218 7.50 -4.93 -16.26
C ASN A 218 8.94 -5.43 -16.08
N ASN A 219 9.37 -5.83 -14.88
CA ASN A 219 10.74 -6.26 -14.62
C ASN A 219 10.84 -7.79 -14.66
N PRO A 220 11.62 -8.37 -15.61
CA PRO A 220 11.88 -9.81 -15.66
C PRO A 220 12.76 -10.26 -14.51
N LEU A 221 12.52 -11.47 -14.01
CA LEU A 221 13.28 -12.09 -12.92
C LEU A 221 14.58 -12.73 -13.41
N HIS A 222 14.67 -13.07 -14.71
CA HIS A 222 15.79 -13.79 -15.32
C HIS A 222 16.01 -15.17 -14.71
N VAL A 223 14.94 -15.98 -14.70
CA VAL A 223 15.01 -17.37 -14.26
C VAL A 223 15.91 -18.19 -15.18
N ALA A 224 16.91 -18.89 -14.62
CA ALA A 224 17.92 -19.60 -15.40
C ALA A 224 17.53 -21.05 -15.72
N ASP A 225 16.77 -21.70 -14.84
CA ASP A 225 16.18 -23.03 -15.08
C ASP A 225 14.69 -23.03 -14.71
N MET A 226 13.85 -22.59 -15.66
CA MET A 226 12.39 -22.56 -15.55
C MET A 226 11.80 -23.92 -15.12
N GLY A 227 12.40 -25.04 -15.55
CA GLY A 227 11.93 -26.38 -15.21
C GLY A 227 12.18 -26.79 -13.75
N SER A 228 13.01 -26.03 -13.03
CA SER A 228 13.30 -26.26 -11.62
C SER A 228 12.90 -25.10 -10.71
N PHE A 229 12.43 -24.00 -11.29
CA PHE A 229 12.04 -22.81 -10.54
C PHE A 229 10.95 -23.15 -9.52
N LYS A 230 11.15 -22.67 -8.30
CA LYS A 230 10.25 -22.91 -7.20
C LYS A 230 10.23 -21.71 -6.26
N ARG A 231 9.04 -21.15 -6.04
CA ARG A 231 8.77 -20.27 -4.89
C ARG A 231 8.76 -21.11 -3.62
N ILE A 232 9.50 -20.69 -2.59
CA ILE A 232 9.69 -21.45 -1.36
C ILE A 232 8.72 -20.97 -0.29
N ASP A 233 9.02 -19.83 0.31
CA ASP A 233 8.23 -19.19 1.36
C ASP A 233 8.59 -17.71 1.43
N GLY A 234 7.61 -16.87 1.77
CA GLY A 234 7.72 -15.42 1.80
C GLY A 234 8.44 -14.85 0.57
N SER A 235 9.51 -14.11 0.83
CA SER A 235 10.27 -13.33 -0.15
C SER A 235 11.29 -14.14 -0.97
N TRP A 236 11.19 -15.47 -1.06
CA TRP A 236 12.23 -16.31 -1.68
C TRP A 236 11.74 -17.27 -2.76
N ALA A 237 12.49 -17.33 -3.86
CA ALA A 237 12.39 -18.35 -4.88
C ALA A 237 13.78 -18.86 -5.28
N VAL A 238 13.84 -20.05 -5.87
CA VAL A 238 15.10 -20.70 -6.28
C VAL A 238 14.90 -21.46 -7.58
N ASP A 239 15.96 -21.63 -8.34
CA ASP A 239 16.10 -22.68 -9.34
C ASP A 239 17.41 -23.46 -9.08
N ARG A 240 17.75 -24.43 -9.94
CA ARG A 240 18.97 -25.24 -9.75
C ARG A 240 20.28 -24.46 -9.85
N GLN A 241 20.26 -23.25 -10.35
CA GLN A 241 21.44 -22.41 -10.59
C GLN A 241 21.48 -21.22 -9.64
N ASN A 242 20.33 -20.65 -9.28
CA ASN A 242 20.23 -19.36 -8.62
C ASN A 242 19.21 -19.30 -7.48
N VAL A 243 19.40 -18.32 -6.61
CA VAL A 243 18.50 -17.85 -5.58
C VAL A 243 17.94 -16.49 -6.01
N TYR A 244 16.65 -16.30 -5.81
CA TYR A 244 15.89 -15.11 -6.16
C TYR A 244 15.22 -14.53 -4.92
N TYR A 245 15.52 -13.27 -4.62
CA TYR A 245 14.82 -12.51 -3.60
C TYR A 245 13.69 -11.71 -4.24
N ILE A 246 12.46 -11.95 -3.80
CA ILE A 246 11.21 -11.43 -4.37
C ILE A 246 10.32 -10.73 -3.32
N GLY A 247 10.95 -10.11 -2.31
CA GLY A 247 10.25 -9.28 -1.32
C GLY A 247 9.86 -7.89 -1.86
N LEU A 248 8.95 -7.18 -1.19
CA LEU A 248 8.41 -5.88 -1.63
C LEU A 248 9.47 -4.83 -2.03
N GLU A 249 10.64 -4.86 -1.40
CA GLU A 249 11.75 -3.93 -1.66
C GLU A 249 12.80 -4.48 -2.63
N ALA A 250 12.54 -5.62 -3.29
CA ALA A 250 13.51 -6.25 -4.17
C ALA A 250 13.69 -5.47 -5.48
N GLU A 251 14.95 -5.24 -5.86
CA GLU A 251 15.30 -4.82 -7.22
C GLU A 251 15.35 -6.04 -8.15
N ILE A 252 14.20 -6.38 -8.72
CA ILE A 252 14.02 -7.57 -9.56
C ILE A 252 14.90 -7.52 -10.82
N GLY A 253 15.52 -8.65 -11.14
CA GLY A 253 16.27 -8.85 -12.39
C GLY A 253 17.68 -8.26 -12.42
N LYS A 254 18.15 -7.58 -11.37
CA LYS A 254 19.50 -6.96 -11.38
C LYS A 254 20.61 -7.87 -10.88
N ASP A 255 20.36 -8.57 -9.77
CA ASP A 255 21.38 -9.36 -9.09
C ASP A 255 21.02 -10.84 -9.15
N ILE A 256 21.84 -11.61 -9.87
CA ILE A 256 21.72 -13.07 -9.97
C ILE A 256 22.62 -13.68 -8.91
N VAL A 257 22.03 -14.36 -7.93
CA VAL A 257 22.77 -14.96 -6.83
C VAL A 257 22.88 -16.47 -7.06
N PRO A 258 24.10 -17.04 -7.23
CA PRO A 258 24.24 -18.46 -7.45
C PRO A 258 23.85 -19.28 -6.21
N ILE A 259 23.11 -20.35 -6.42
CA ILE A 259 22.74 -21.29 -5.37
C ILE A 259 23.93 -22.23 -5.05
N GLY A 260 24.18 -22.49 -3.78
CA GLY A 260 25.25 -23.39 -3.34
C GLY A 260 24.81 -24.84 -3.38
N ASP A 261 23.65 -25.13 -2.80
CA ASP A 261 23.01 -26.43 -2.78
C ASP A 261 21.48 -26.31 -2.78
N PHE A 262 20.90 -26.40 -3.97
CA PHE A 262 19.46 -26.36 -4.22
C PHE A 262 18.62 -27.26 -3.32
N ARG A 263 19.13 -28.45 -2.93
CA ARG A 263 18.34 -29.42 -2.17
C ARG A 263 18.22 -29.08 -0.69
N THR A 264 19.09 -28.20 -0.20
CA THR A 264 19.20 -27.86 1.22
C THR A 264 18.80 -26.43 1.54
N PHE A 265 18.35 -25.69 0.52
CA PHE A 265 17.86 -24.32 0.66
C PHE A 265 16.70 -24.26 1.66
N ARG A 266 16.81 -23.33 2.61
CA ARG A 266 15.81 -23.05 3.63
C ARG A 266 15.75 -21.57 3.91
N VAL A 267 14.54 -21.07 4.08
CA VAL A 267 14.28 -19.70 4.53
C VAL A 267 14.49 -19.64 6.04
N LEU A 268 15.19 -18.61 6.52
CA LEU A 268 15.43 -18.38 7.95
C LEU A 268 14.53 -17.27 8.50
N ASN A 269 14.35 -16.19 7.74
CA ASN A 269 13.34 -15.16 7.94
C ASN A 269 13.09 -14.42 6.61
N ASP A 270 12.43 -13.27 6.65
CA ASP A 270 12.13 -12.49 5.44
C ASP A 270 13.38 -12.08 4.65
N PHE A 271 14.52 -11.85 5.29
CA PHE A 271 15.73 -11.30 4.64
C PHE A 271 16.91 -12.26 4.59
N TYR A 272 16.91 -13.34 5.36
CA TYR A 272 17.93 -14.38 5.36
C TYR A 272 17.39 -15.73 4.90
N ALA A 273 18.18 -16.38 4.09
CA ALA A 273 18.04 -17.79 3.75
C ALA A 273 19.41 -18.47 3.83
N ALA A 274 19.44 -19.80 3.81
CA ALA A 274 20.69 -20.53 3.76
C ALA A 274 20.52 -21.86 3.05
N ASP A 275 21.61 -22.38 2.52
CA ASP A 275 21.72 -23.77 2.10
C ASP A 275 22.87 -24.46 2.86
N ALA A 276 23.39 -25.58 2.36
CA ALA A 276 24.51 -26.29 2.98
C ALA A 276 25.86 -25.58 2.81
N LYS A 277 25.98 -24.65 1.86
CA LYS A 277 27.23 -24.00 1.45
C LYS A 277 27.26 -22.50 1.71
N TYR A 278 26.12 -21.82 1.60
CA TYR A 278 26.01 -20.37 1.72
C TYR A 278 24.88 -19.93 2.64
N VAL A 279 25.07 -18.75 3.21
CA VAL A 279 24.00 -17.93 3.80
C VAL A 279 23.76 -16.77 2.84
N TYR A 280 22.50 -16.40 2.70
CA TYR A 280 22.04 -15.36 1.80
C TYR A 280 21.37 -14.27 2.62
N TYR A 281 21.62 -13.01 2.26
CA TYR A 281 20.87 -11.85 2.73
C TYR A 281 20.30 -11.13 1.52
N LYS A 282 18.98 -11.14 1.37
CA LYS A 282 18.25 -10.66 0.17
C LYS A 282 18.92 -11.18 -1.12
N ASN A 283 19.40 -10.28 -1.96
CA ASN A 283 20.04 -10.52 -3.25
C ASN A 283 21.57 -10.73 -3.16
N LYS A 284 22.10 -11.20 -2.01
CA LYS A 284 23.55 -11.38 -1.83
C LYS A 284 23.91 -12.62 -1.03
N VAL A 285 25.11 -13.13 -1.26
CA VAL A 285 25.77 -14.09 -0.37
C VAL A 285 26.39 -13.34 0.82
N VAL A 286 26.17 -13.84 2.02
CA VAL A 286 26.80 -13.34 3.25
C VAL A 286 28.20 -13.93 3.36
N GLU A 287 29.19 -13.16 2.94
CA GLU A 287 30.57 -13.62 2.83
C GLU A 287 31.15 -14.05 4.20
N GLY A 288 31.73 -15.24 4.24
CA GLY A 288 32.37 -15.80 5.43
C GLY A 288 31.42 -16.37 6.50
N ALA A 289 30.11 -16.34 6.28
CA ALA A 289 29.13 -16.96 7.16
C ALA A 289 29.25 -18.49 7.17
N ASP A 290 29.08 -19.11 8.34
CA ASP A 290 28.97 -20.57 8.48
C ASP A 290 27.48 -21.00 8.42
N PRO A 291 27.00 -21.55 7.28
CA PRO A 291 25.59 -21.87 7.08
C PRO A 291 25.07 -22.95 8.01
N LYS A 292 25.96 -23.79 8.56
CA LYS A 292 25.57 -24.88 9.46
C LYS A 292 25.19 -24.36 10.85
N THR A 293 25.80 -23.25 11.26
CA THR A 293 25.60 -22.67 12.60
C THR A 293 24.89 -21.33 12.59
N PHE A 294 24.60 -20.78 11.41
CA PHE A 294 23.95 -19.49 11.27
C PHE A 294 22.51 -19.54 11.81
N VAL A 295 22.19 -18.55 12.63
CA VAL A 295 20.86 -18.30 13.19
C VAL A 295 20.52 -16.82 13.02
N VAL A 296 19.25 -16.54 12.76
CA VAL A 296 18.72 -15.17 12.82
C VAL A 296 18.51 -14.78 14.28
N LEU A 297 18.78 -13.53 14.63
CA LEU A 297 18.63 -13.03 15.99
C LEU A 297 17.25 -12.39 16.18
N ASP A 298 16.65 -12.63 17.34
CA ASP A 298 15.35 -12.06 17.69
C ASP A 298 15.44 -10.53 17.83
N GLY A 299 14.41 -9.83 17.35
CA GLY A 299 14.30 -8.37 17.48
C GLY A 299 14.71 -7.56 16.25
N GLY A 300 14.94 -8.21 15.10
CA GLY A 300 15.03 -7.56 13.79
C GLY A 300 15.38 -8.54 12.66
N ASN A 301 14.91 -8.29 11.44
CA ASN A 301 15.14 -9.19 10.31
C ASN A 301 16.57 -9.11 9.74
N ASP A 302 17.33 -8.08 10.11
CA ASP A 302 18.66 -7.78 9.57
C ASP A 302 19.81 -8.40 10.37
N TYR A 303 19.53 -9.07 11.48
CA TYR A 303 20.54 -9.55 12.41
C TYR A 303 20.70 -11.07 12.35
N GLY A 304 21.93 -11.52 12.17
CA GLY A 304 22.28 -12.93 12.20
C GLY A 304 23.54 -13.20 13.01
N GLN A 305 23.76 -14.44 13.38
CA GLN A 305 24.96 -14.87 14.10
C GLN A 305 25.32 -16.29 13.71
N ASP A 306 26.61 -16.57 13.59
CA ASP A 306 27.12 -17.93 13.49
C ASP A 306 28.10 -18.22 14.65
N LYS A 307 28.75 -19.38 14.63
CA LYS A 307 29.73 -19.75 15.68
C LYS A 307 30.96 -18.82 15.77
N ASN A 308 31.22 -18.01 14.76
CA ASN A 308 32.40 -17.16 14.63
C ASN A 308 32.11 -15.70 14.94
N ARG A 309 30.96 -15.16 14.50
CA ARG A 309 30.63 -13.74 14.60
C ARG A 309 29.14 -13.42 14.41
N VAL A 310 28.78 -12.17 14.75
CA VAL A 310 27.49 -11.53 14.47
C VAL A 310 27.55 -10.82 13.12
N TYR A 311 26.42 -10.78 12.42
CA TYR A 311 26.21 -10.16 11.13
C TYR A 311 25.10 -9.12 11.24
N TYR A 312 25.30 -7.99 10.55
CA TYR A 312 24.26 -7.04 10.22
C TYR A 312 24.14 -7.02 8.71
N GLN A 313 22.96 -7.37 8.20
CA GLN A 313 22.72 -7.58 6.78
C GLN A 313 23.73 -8.60 6.17
N ASP A 314 24.30 -8.31 5.00
CA ASP A 314 25.32 -9.12 4.36
C ASP A 314 26.72 -8.99 5.00
N CYS A 315 26.88 -8.18 6.06
CA CYS A 315 28.18 -7.80 6.60
C CYS A 315 28.52 -8.50 7.93
N GLY A 316 29.60 -9.29 7.92
CA GLY A 316 30.16 -9.90 9.13
C GLY A 316 30.93 -8.92 10.00
N THR A 317 30.59 -8.84 11.28
CA THR A 317 31.18 -7.88 12.24
C THR A 317 32.37 -8.47 12.99
N THR A 318 32.98 -7.67 13.88
CA THR A 318 34.03 -8.13 14.80
C THR A 318 33.48 -8.76 16.09
N ILE A 319 32.16 -8.65 16.31
CA ILE A 319 31.48 -9.15 17.50
C ILE A 319 31.33 -10.66 17.38
N ARG A 320 31.80 -11.42 18.38
CA ARG A 320 31.72 -12.89 18.37
C ARG A 320 30.37 -13.44 18.79
N ASN A 321 29.77 -12.84 19.80
CA ASN A 321 28.49 -13.25 20.37
C ASN A 321 27.77 -12.02 20.91
N LEU A 322 26.57 -11.75 20.41
CA LEU A 322 25.79 -10.58 20.79
C LEU A 322 25.35 -10.64 22.26
N ASP A 323 24.99 -11.82 22.76
CA ASP A 323 24.50 -12.04 24.13
C ASP A 323 25.57 -11.77 25.21
N ALA A 324 26.83 -11.77 24.82
CA ALA A 324 27.94 -11.46 25.71
C ALA A 324 28.11 -9.95 25.95
N LEU A 325 27.43 -9.11 25.16
CA LEU A 325 27.51 -7.65 25.26
C LEU A 325 26.51 -7.11 26.27
N LYS A 326 26.79 -5.92 26.79
CA LYS A 326 25.78 -5.14 27.52
C LYS A 326 24.93 -4.38 26.52
N HIS A 327 23.64 -4.34 26.76
CA HIS A 327 22.66 -3.72 25.88
C HIS A 327 22.03 -2.47 26.51
N ARG A 328 21.72 -1.49 25.67
CA ARG A 328 20.92 -0.32 26.02
C ARG A 328 19.78 -0.19 25.00
N ASN A 329 18.58 0.11 25.48
CA ASN A 329 17.34 0.27 24.70
C ASN A 329 16.79 -1.02 24.06
N MET A 330 17.20 -2.20 24.55
CA MET A 330 16.75 -3.51 24.05
C MET A 330 15.22 -3.69 24.01
N GLY A 331 14.49 -3.04 24.90
CA GLY A 331 13.02 -3.11 24.93
C GLY A 331 12.32 -2.57 23.67
N ASN A 332 13.05 -1.84 22.83
CA ASN A 332 12.56 -1.30 21.55
C ASN A 332 13.00 -2.14 20.34
N GLY A 333 13.63 -3.30 20.54
CA GLY A 333 14.19 -4.13 19.45
C GLY A 333 15.64 -3.77 19.10
N LEU A 334 16.27 -4.61 18.26
CA LEU A 334 17.70 -4.47 17.93
C LEU A 334 17.99 -3.18 17.15
N TYR A 335 17.05 -2.70 16.34
CA TYR A 335 17.19 -1.49 15.53
C TYR A 335 17.35 -0.18 16.33
N GLU A 336 17.07 -0.18 17.65
CA GLU A 336 17.32 0.97 18.56
C GLU A 336 18.40 0.65 19.61
N THR A 337 19.00 -0.53 19.57
CA THR A 337 19.85 -1.04 20.64
C THR A 337 21.31 -0.65 20.45
N PHE A 338 21.94 -0.11 21.49
CA PHE A 338 23.39 0.06 21.54
C PHE A 338 24.01 -1.08 22.34
N HIS A 339 25.20 -1.50 21.91
CA HIS A 339 25.90 -2.61 22.52
C HIS A 339 27.28 -2.19 23.03
N THR A 340 27.81 -2.88 24.05
CA THR A 340 29.21 -2.68 24.46
C THR A 340 29.82 -3.94 25.08
N ASP A 341 31.10 -4.17 24.79
CA ASP A 341 31.94 -5.17 25.47
C ASP A 341 32.68 -4.57 26.69
N GLY A 342 32.40 -3.30 27.03
CA GLY A 342 33.07 -2.52 28.05
C GLY A 342 34.31 -1.74 27.57
N LYS A 343 34.78 -1.98 26.34
CA LYS A 343 35.88 -1.24 25.69
C LYS A 343 35.38 -0.41 24.52
N THR A 344 34.54 -1.00 23.68
CA THR A 344 33.96 -0.40 22.47
C THR A 344 32.46 -0.32 22.62
N VAL A 345 31.88 0.79 22.15
CA VAL A 345 30.44 0.94 21.97
C VAL A 345 30.11 0.65 20.53
N TYR A 346 29.01 -0.06 20.28
CA TYR A 346 28.50 -0.36 18.95
C TYR A 346 27.11 0.26 18.80
N ASN A 347 26.84 0.84 17.64
CA ASN A 347 25.51 1.35 17.29
C ASN A 347 24.55 0.18 16.92
N PRO A 348 23.27 0.44 16.65
CA PRO A 348 22.31 -0.59 16.24
C PRO A 348 22.76 -1.39 15.01
N GLU A 349 23.48 -0.78 14.09
CA GLU A 349 24.03 -1.43 12.88
C GLU A 349 25.33 -2.21 13.16
N LEU A 350 25.66 -2.42 14.44
CA LEU A 350 26.83 -3.15 14.93
C LEU A 350 28.18 -2.53 14.51
N MET A 351 28.20 -1.26 14.12
CA MET A 351 29.41 -0.52 13.80
C MET A 351 30.08 -0.01 15.08
N ALA A 352 31.41 -0.14 15.15
CA ALA A 352 32.18 0.39 16.27
C ALA A 352 32.14 1.92 16.29
N MET A 353 31.69 2.49 17.41
CA MET A 353 31.62 3.92 17.67
C MET A 353 33.00 4.48 18.07
N PRO A 354 33.23 5.80 17.91
CA PRO A 354 34.50 6.43 18.24
C PRO A 354 34.91 6.25 19.70
N VAL A 355 36.22 6.16 19.96
CA VAL A 355 36.75 6.02 21.33
C VAL A 355 36.28 7.18 22.22
N GLY A 356 35.74 6.86 23.38
CA GLY A 356 35.20 7.82 24.35
C GLY A 356 33.70 8.10 24.23
N THR A 357 32.97 7.35 23.39
CA THR A 357 31.50 7.35 23.40
C THR A 357 30.96 6.92 24.76
N ASP A 358 30.03 7.72 25.30
CA ASP A 358 29.43 7.43 26.61
C ASP A 358 28.22 6.50 26.47
N PHE A 359 28.46 5.21 26.66
CA PHE A 359 27.43 4.16 26.64
C PHE A 359 26.27 4.42 27.63
N SER A 360 26.49 5.18 28.72
CA SER A 360 25.45 5.42 29.71
C SER A 360 24.43 6.50 29.31
N THR A 361 24.73 7.27 28.27
CA THR A 361 23.88 8.38 27.82
C THR A 361 23.63 8.38 26.31
N ILE A 362 24.26 7.47 25.57
CA ILE A 362 24.05 7.29 24.14
C ILE A 362 22.57 6.99 23.82
N HIS A 363 22.04 7.68 22.82
CA HIS A 363 20.69 7.50 22.30
C HIS A 363 20.63 7.93 20.83
N ARG A 364 19.57 7.50 20.15
CA ARG A 364 19.23 7.99 18.81
C ARG A 364 18.62 9.39 18.95
N VAL A 365 19.12 10.35 18.18
CA VAL A 365 18.59 11.73 18.18
C VAL A 365 17.17 11.72 17.62
N GLU A 366 16.94 10.92 16.58
CA GLU A 366 15.65 10.82 15.91
C GLU A 366 15.41 9.39 15.41
N ARG A 367 14.16 8.92 15.55
CA ARG A 367 13.79 7.55 15.15
C ARG A 367 14.00 7.39 13.63
N TYR A 368 14.56 6.26 13.21
CA TYR A 368 14.83 5.96 11.79
C TYR A 368 15.78 6.97 11.06
N ARG A 369 16.68 7.64 11.79
CA ARG A 369 17.83 8.41 11.28
C ARG A 369 19.17 8.02 11.90
N ASP A 370 20.25 8.16 11.14
CA ASP A 370 21.59 7.68 11.55
C ASP A 370 22.34 8.69 12.42
N TRP A 371 21.58 9.49 13.17
CA TRP A 371 22.09 10.48 14.09
C TRP A 371 22.01 9.99 15.52
N TYR A 372 23.15 9.97 16.20
CA TYR A 372 23.28 9.51 17.58
C TYR A 372 23.89 10.61 18.45
N ALA A 373 23.51 10.65 19.72
CA ALA A 373 24.11 11.58 20.67
C ALA A 373 24.31 10.92 22.03
N ASP A 374 25.42 11.25 22.67
CA ASP A 374 25.62 11.02 24.10
C ASP A 374 25.68 12.38 24.83
N LYS A 375 25.93 12.37 26.15
CA LYS A 375 25.95 13.63 26.92
C LYS A 375 26.99 14.65 26.45
N ASN A 376 28.03 14.21 25.75
CA ASN A 376 29.20 15.00 25.37
C ASN A 376 29.36 15.18 23.86
N ARG A 377 28.81 14.27 23.03
CA ARG A 377 29.14 14.16 21.61
C ARG A 377 27.93 13.82 20.76
N VAL A 378 27.99 14.21 19.49
CA VAL A 378 27.04 13.83 18.44
C VAL A 378 27.78 13.01 17.38
N TYR A 379 27.08 12.08 16.77
CA TYR A 379 27.62 11.16 15.77
C TYR A 379 26.66 11.02 14.60
N TYR A 380 27.22 10.87 13.40
CA TYR A 380 26.51 10.38 12.23
C TYR A 380 27.03 8.98 11.90
N GLU A 381 26.14 7.99 11.86
CA GLU A 381 26.44 6.55 11.79
C GLU A 381 27.43 6.11 12.90
N ASN A 382 28.72 6.04 12.58
CA ASN A 382 29.79 5.70 13.51
C ASN A 382 30.91 6.75 13.55
N ARG A 383 30.64 7.96 13.06
CA ARG A 383 31.61 9.06 12.95
C ARG A 383 31.29 10.17 13.92
N LEU A 384 32.32 10.69 14.58
CA LEU A 384 32.18 11.83 15.48
C LEU A 384 31.89 13.10 14.68
N LEU A 385 30.84 13.81 15.07
CA LEU A 385 30.52 15.10 14.47
C LEU A 385 31.35 16.22 15.12
N PRO A 386 32.18 16.95 14.35
CA PRO A 386 33.08 17.93 14.91
C PRO A 386 32.32 19.12 15.51
N GLU A 387 32.71 19.51 16.74
CA GLU A 387 32.22 20.68 17.47
C GLU A 387 30.71 20.72 17.79
N ALA A 388 29.97 19.67 17.47
CA ALA A 388 28.53 19.61 17.67
C ALA A 388 28.15 19.68 19.15
N ASN A 389 27.20 20.55 19.47
CA ASN A 389 26.61 20.64 20.80
C ASN A 389 25.46 19.62 20.96
N PRO A 390 25.62 18.54 21.74
CA PRO A 390 24.60 17.49 21.85
C PRO A 390 23.28 17.98 22.44
N GLN A 391 23.30 19.03 23.26
CA GLN A 391 22.09 19.56 23.91
C GLN A 391 21.26 20.46 23.00
N ALA A 392 21.88 21.01 21.95
CA ALA A 392 21.22 21.87 20.98
C ALA A 392 20.98 21.17 19.63
N PHE A 393 21.51 19.96 19.46
CA PHE A 393 21.52 19.25 18.19
C PHE A 393 20.12 18.80 17.78
N LYS A 394 19.75 19.12 16.53
CA LYS A 394 18.44 18.85 15.94
C LYS A 394 18.58 18.58 14.45
N VAL A 395 17.66 17.80 13.91
CA VAL A 395 17.53 17.57 12.46
C VAL A 395 16.66 18.69 11.86
N PHE A 396 16.99 19.15 10.64
CA PHE A 396 16.16 20.15 9.96
C PHE A 396 14.82 19.57 9.49
N PRO A 397 13.76 20.38 9.34
CA PRO A 397 12.59 19.99 8.56
C PRO A 397 12.94 19.84 7.08
N ILE A 398 12.62 18.68 6.50
CA ILE A 398 12.68 18.47 5.05
C ILE A 398 11.46 19.07 4.36
N HIS A 399 11.70 19.85 3.31
CA HIS A 399 10.66 20.47 2.50
C HIS A 399 10.43 19.70 1.21
N TYR A 400 9.23 19.15 1.05
CA TYR A 400 8.81 18.51 -0.19
C TYR A 400 8.13 19.53 -1.08
N VAL A 401 8.74 19.80 -2.23
CA VAL A 401 8.25 20.78 -3.19
C VAL A 401 7.59 20.04 -4.35
N SER A 402 6.29 20.30 -4.52
CA SER A 402 5.52 19.84 -5.67
C SER A 402 5.17 21.04 -6.58
N LYS A 403 4.38 20.80 -7.62
CA LYS A 403 3.96 21.84 -8.56
C LYS A 403 3.13 22.94 -7.88
N ASP A 404 2.23 22.53 -6.98
CA ASP A 404 1.17 23.39 -6.46
C ASP A 404 1.22 23.61 -4.94
N TYR A 405 2.06 22.86 -4.21
CA TYR A 405 2.21 22.99 -2.76
C TYR A 405 3.63 22.67 -2.29
N VAL A 406 3.93 23.11 -1.06
CA VAL A 406 5.13 22.73 -0.31
C VAL A 406 4.67 22.17 1.02
N SER A 407 5.11 20.96 1.35
CA SER A 407 4.89 20.38 2.68
C SER A 407 6.20 20.17 3.42
N ASN A 408 6.14 20.03 4.74
CA ASN A 408 7.26 19.54 5.53
C ASN A 408 6.79 18.51 6.57
N ASN A 409 7.62 17.49 6.80
CA ASN A 409 7.36 16.45 7.82
C ASN A 409 8.41 16.49 8.95
N ASN A 410 9.05 17.65 9.10
CA ASN A 410 9.92 18.03 10.22
C ASN A 410 11.25 17.28 10.40
N LYS A 411 11.65 16.33 9.55
CA LYS A 411 12.88 15.51 9.78
C LYS A 411 13.61 15.09 8.50
N ASP A 412 14.59 15.89 8.09
CA ASP A 412 15.54 15.61 7.02
C ASP A 412 16.42 14.38 7.32
N PHE A 413 17.07 13.83 6.30
CA PHE A 413 17.94 12.66 6.43
C PHE A 413 19.41 13.06 6.53
N ASP A 414 19.78 14.14 5.85
CA ASP A 414 21.16 14.54 5.63
C ASP A 414 21.53 15.80 6.42
N TYR A 415 20.59 16.71 6.65
CA TYR A 415 20.87 18.03 7.24
C TYR A 415 20.42 18.17 8.70
N SER A 416 21.32 18.72 9.51
CA SER A 416 21.10 18.96 10.94
C SER A 416 21.79 20.25 11.42
N TYR A 417 21.50 20.68 12.65
CA TYR A 417 22.06 21.90 13.24
C TYR A 417 22.16 21.83 14.77
N ASP A 418 23.01 22.68 15.35
CA ASP A 418 23.21 22.79 16.81
C ASP A 418 23.09 24.24 17.33
N GLY A 419 22.21 25.02 16.71
CA GLY A 419 22.04 26.45 16.96
C GLY A 419 22.64 27.28 15.84
N ASN A 420 23.96 27.47 15.84
CA ASN A 420 24.64 28.36 14.88
C ASN A 420 25.45 27.61 13.81
N ARG A 421 25.46 26.27 13.82
CA ARG A 421 26.14 25.47 12.80
C ARG A 421 25.15 24.59 12.08
N VAL A 422 25.44 24.32 10.81
CA VAL A 422 24.71 23.36 9.99
C VAL A 422 25.66 22.24 9.61
N TYR A 423 25.14 21.02 9.62
CA TYR A 423 25.87 19.82 9.25
C TYR A 423 25.17 19.15 8.08
N TYR A 424 25.97 18.57 7.20
CA TYR A 424 25.55 17.64 6.17
C TYR A 424 26.20 16.30 6.47
N ARG A 425 25.40 15.33 6.90
CA ARG A 425 25.86 14.03 7.39
C ARG A 425 26.96 14.21 8.43
N ASP A 426 28.11 13.58 8.27
CA ASP A 426 29.24 13.67 9.21
C ASP A 426 30.05 14.99 9.16
N SER A 427 29.64 15.97 8.33
CA SER A 427 30.48 17.12 7.98
C SER A 427 29.87 18.47 8.39
N LEU A 428 30.70 19.33 9.00
CA LEU A 428 30.34 20.72 9.31
C LEU A 428 30.32 21.58 8.04
N MET A 429 29.25 22.31 7.82
CA MET A 429 29.13 23.27 6.71
C MET A 429 29.60 24.66 7.13
N HIS A 430 30.43 25.28 6.29
CA HIS A 430 30.98 26.61 6.56
C HIS A 430 30.27 27.72 5.81
N GLY A 431 30.07 28.87 6.47
CA GLY A 431 29.47 30.06 5.88
C GLY A 431 27.97 29.92 5.59
N VAL A 432 27.27 29.11 6.39
CA VAL A 432 25.83 28.91 6.28
C VAL A 432 25.08 29.94 7.13
N ASP A 433 24.10 30.59 6.52
CA ASP A 433 23.14 31.42 7.28
C ASP A 433 22.04 30.53 7.85
N VAL A 434 22.25 30.00 9.05
CA VAL A 434 21.37 29.01 9.69
C VAL A 434 19.91 29.47 9.76
N ALA A 435 19.69 30.76 10.01
CA ALA A 435 18.35 31.34 10.15
C ALA A 435 17.51 31.31 8.87
N SER A 436 18.15 31.26 7.69
CA SER A 436 17.47 31.17 6.39
C SER A 436 17.72 29.85 5.68
N PHE A 437 18.33 28.88 6.35
CA PHE A 437 18.65 27.59 5.76
C PHE A 437 17.38 26.76 5.55
N ILE A 438 17.22 26.23 4.34
CA ILE A 438 16.13 25.37 3.93
C ILE A 438 16.71 24.21 3.12
N CYS A 439 16.30 22.99 3.45
CA CYS A 439 16.63 21.77 2.72
C CYS A 439 15.36 20.97 2.38
N GLY A 440 15.45 20.12 1.36
CA GLY A 440 14.28 19.48 0.80
C GLY A 440 14.51 18.63 -0.43
N TYR A 441 13.40 18.17 -0.99
CA TYR A 441 13.33 17.44 -2.25
C TYR A 441 12.28 18.08 -3.17
N ASP A 442 12.67 18.41 -4.40
CA ASP A 442 11.76 18.86 -5.45
C ASP A 442 11.31 17.65 -6.28
N TYR A 443 10.05 17.23 -6.09
CA TYR A 443 9.47 16.09 -6.81
C TYR A 443 9.29 16.35 -8.30
N VAL A 444 9.18 17.61 -8.71
CA VAL A 444 8.96 17.94 -10.13
C VAL A 444 10.26 17.79 -10.91
N ASP A 445 11.38 18.25 -10.34
CA ASP A 445 12.70 18.13 -10.97
C ASP A 445 13.44 16.85 -10.53
N SER A 446 12.88 16.10 -9.56
CA SER A 446 13.49 14.93 -8.92
C SER A 446 14.89 15.19 -8.35
N ILE A 447 15.07 16.34 -7.69
CA ILE A 447 16.36 16.77 -7.11
C ILE A 447 16.25 17.10 -5.62
N SER A 448 17.24 16.69 -4.85
CA SER A 448 17.47 17.24 -3.51
C SER A 448 18.03 18.65 -3.60
N PHE A 449 17.67 19.50 -2.64
CA PHE A 449 18.17 20.86 -2.55
C PHE A 449 18.47 21.27 -1.12
N ALA A 450 19.41 22.21 -0.99
CA ALA A 450 19.68 22.91 0.24
C ALA A 450 20.21 24.30 -0.10
N PHE A 451 19.66 25.34 0.51
CA PHE A 451 20.07 26.72 0.28
C PHE A 451 19.89 27.58 1.53
N ASP A 452 20.55 28.72 1.54
CA ASP A 452 20.24 29.83 2.42
C ASP A 452 19.94 31.10 1.59
N LYS A 453 19.74 32.23 2.25
CA LYS A 453 19.49 33.51 1.55
C LYS A 453 20.63 33.93 0.61
N ASN A 454 21.86 33.45 0.84
CA ASN A 454 23.05 33.87 0.11
C ASN A 454 23.35 32.95 -1.09
N ARG A 455 23.15 31.63 -0.96
CA ARG A 455 23.54 30.64 -1.98
C ARG A 455 22.84 29.29 -1.85
N TYR A 456 23.03 28.44 -2.86
CA TYR A 456 22.69 27.03 -2.84
C TYR A 456 23.90 26.18 -2.46
N TYR A 457 23.67 25.17 -1.62
CA TYR A 457 24.62 24.14 -1.21
C TYR A 457 24.41 22.83 -1.96
N GLN A 458 23.16 22.55 -2.32
CA GLN A 458 22.76 21.38 -3.09
C GLN A 458 21.62 21.78 -4.03
N GLY A 459 21.56 21.13 -5.19
CA GLY A 459 20.58 21.44 -6.22
C GLY A 459 20.90 22.74 -6.97
N ARG A 460 19.91 23.26 -7.69
CA ARG A 460 20.04 24.47 -8.52
C ARG A 460 18.79 25.34 -8.42
N PRO A 461 18.91 26.67 -8.61
CA PRO A 461 17.75 27.56 -8.62
C PRO A 461 16.72 27.15 -9.66
N ASN A 462 15.45 27.18 -9.28
CA ASN A 462 14.31 27.09 -10.19
C ASN A 462 13.16 27.98 -9.69
N PRO A 463 12.13 28.25 -10.51
CA PRO A 463 11.05 29.16 -10.12
C PRO A 463 10.29 28.76 -8.85
N ARG A 464 10.22 27.47 -8.49
CA ARG A 464 9.55 26.99 -7.28
C ARG A 464 10.43 27.20 -6.05
N LEU A 465 11.69 26.78 -6.11
CA LEU A 465 12.66 26.95 -5.04
C LEU A 465 12.93 28.44 -4.75
N GLU A 466 12.94 29.30 -5.77
CA GLU A 466 13.05 30.75 -5.56
C GLU A 466 11.83 31.36 -4.87
N LYS A 467 10.61 30.85 -5.13
CA LYS A 467 9.43 31.27 -4.37
C LYS A 467 9.51 30.82 -2.92
N LEU A 468 9.95 29.60 -2.66
CA LEU A 468 10.18 29.07 -1.31
C LEU A 468 11.22 29.92 -0.58
N ARG A 469 12.37 30.20 -1.22
CA ARG A 469 13.44 31.05 -0.68
C ARG A 469 12.98 32.47 -0.33
N GLN A 470 12.04 33.01 -1.10
CA GLN A 470 11.46 34.33 -0.86
C GLN A 470 10.31 34.33 0.17
N GLY A 471 9.96 33.17 0.75
CA GLY A 471 8.83 33.04 1.67
C GLY A 471 7.46 33.28 1.00
N LYS A 472 7.37 33.11 -0.33
CA LYS A 472 6.16 33.33 -1.13
C LYS A 472 5.33 32.06 -1.33
N CYS A 473 5.70 30.97 -0.69
CA CYS A 473 4.95 29.71 -0.68
C CYS A 473 4.28 29.53 0.68
N ARG A 474 3.04 29.06 0.68
CA ARG A 474 2.42 28.49 1.87
C ARG A 474 3.05 27.12 2.10
N VAL A 475 3.59 26.91 3.31
CA VAL A 475 4.14 25.62 3.74
C VAL A 475 3.11 24.98 4.64
N ASP A 476 2.55 23.85 4.21
CA ASP A 476 1.67 23.06 5.05
C ASP A 476 2.55 22.17 5.94
N SER A 477 2.41 22.32 7.25
CA SER A 477 3.14 21.52 8.25
C SER A 477 2.24 20.40 8.75
N GLU A 478 2.77 19.18 8.78
CA GLU A 478 2.15 18.03 9.45
C GLU A 478 2.28 18.10 10.97
#